data_AF-A0A1S3CU03-F1
#
_entry.id   AF-A0A1S3CU03-F1
#
_cell.length_a   1.000
_cell.length_b   1.000
_cell.length_c   1.000
_cell.angle_alpha   90.00
_cell.angle_beta   90.00
_cell.angle_gamma   90.00
#
_symmetry.space_group_name_H-M   'P 1'
#
loop_
_entity.id
_entity.type
_entity.pdbx_description
1 polymer ?
#
loop_
_entity_poly.entity_id
_entity_poly.type
_entity_poly.pdbx_seq_one_letter_code
_entity_poly.pdbx_strand_id
1 'polypeptide(L)'
;MWLVFLFYSILALILLLIIVLPISVLLFKYYVSKKRKSYNVLKTVAFFHPYCNAGGGGERVLWTAVLALHQKYPDYKIYIYTGDVDASPSEIIKRAHQRFNIVLPEQAINFVYLYRRKFVEASLYPYFTLLGQSIGSMILGVEALLSFQPDIYIDTMGYAFTYPLFSYIGGIMK
;
A
#
# COMPACT_ATOMS: atom_id res chain seq x y z
N MET A 1 6.20 46.97 10.76
CA MET A 1 5.30 46.80 9.59
C MET A 1 5.50 45.44 8.92
N TRP A 2 6.71 45.07 8.50
CA TRP A 2 6.99 43.77 7.85
C TRP A 2 6.65 42.52 8.68
N LEU A 3 6.96 42.50 9.98
CA LEU A 3 6.64 41.37 10.86
C LEU A 3 5.13 41.16 11.02
N VAL A 4 4.36 42.24 11.09
CA VAL A 4 2.90 42.20 11.20
C VAL A 4 2.29 41.68 9.89
N PHE A 5 2.78 42.15 8.75
CA PHE A 5 2.37 41.65 7.44
C PHE A 5 2.70 40.17 7.26
N LEU A 6 3.91 39.74 7.65
CA LEU A 6 4.33 38.34 7.62
C LEU A 6 3.42 37.47 8.49
N PHE A 7 3.09 37.91 9.70
CA PHE A 7 2.19 37.20 10.60
C PHE A 7 0.81 36.98 9.98
N TYR A 8 0.18 38.04 9.45
CA TYR A 8 -1.14 37.91 8.81
C TYR A 8 -1.10 37.05 7.55
N SER A 9 0.00 37.08 6.79
CA SER A 9 0.18 36.23 5.61
C SER A 9 0.27 34.74 5.99
N ILE A 10 1.03 34.42 7.04
CA ILE A 10 1.12 33.05 7.57
C ILE A 10 -0.22 32.59 8.12
N LEU A 11 -0.93 33.45 8.87
CA LEU A 11 -2.26 33.14 9.40
C LEU A 11 -3.26 32.86 8.27
N ALA A 12 -3.29 33.71 7.24
CA ALA A 12 -4.16 33.51 6.08
C ALA A 12 -3.84 32.19 5.35
N LEU A 13 -2.56 31.84 5.20
CA LEU A 13 -2.14 30.57 4.61
C LEU A 13 -2.59 29.37 5.44
N ILE A 14 -2.46 29.44 6.78
CA ILE A 14 -2.91 28.37 7.68
C ILE A 14 -4.43 28.19 7.57
N LEU A 15 -5.19 29.28 7.59
CA LEU A 15 -6.65 29.23 7.42
C LEU A 15 -7.06 28.64 6.07
N LEU A 16 -6.35 29.00 5.00
CA LEU A 16 -6.57 28.43 3.67
C LEU A 16 -6.32 26.91 3.68
N LEU A 17 -5.23 26.45 4.30
CA LEU A 17 -4.91 25.02 4.40
C LEU A 17 -5.96 24.24 5.21
N ILE A 18 -6.48 24.83 6.30
CA ILE A 18 -7.54 24.22 7.12
C ILE A 18 -8.82 23.98 6.31
N ILE A 19 -9.10 24.79 5.29
CA ILE A 19 -10.29 24.65 4.44
C ILE A 19 -10.00 23.73 3.25
N VAL A 20 -8.88 23.95 2.54
CA VAL A 20 -8.54 23.23 1.31
C VAL A 20 -8.22 21.76 1.58
N LEU A 21 -7.54 21.46 2.69
CA LEU A 21 -7.10 20.10 2.98
C LEU A 21 -8.28 19.13 3.24
N PRO A 22 -9.26 19.42 4.11
CA PRO A 22 -10.44 18.56 4.26
C PRO A 22 -11.23 18.40 2.96
N ILE A 23 -11.42 19.48 2.19
CA ILE A 23 -12.13 19.41 0.91
C ILE A 23 -11.39 18.48 -0.06
N SER A 24 -10.07 18.61 -0.19
CA SER A 24 -9.28 17.74 -1.08
C SER A 24 -9.33 16.28 -0.64
N VAL A 25 -9.30 16.00 0.67
CA VAL A 25 -9.46 14.65 1.23
C VAL A 25 -10.85 14.07 0.92
N LEU A 26 -11.92 14.85 1.07
CA LEU A 26 -13.29 14.42 0.76
C LEU A 26 -13.47 14.16 -0.73
N LEU A 27 -12.95 15.03 -1.60
CA LEU A 27 -12.98 14.83 -3.05
C LEU A 27 -12.18 13.60 -3.46
N PHE A 28 -11.02 13.38 -2.86
CA PHE A 28 -10.20 12.20 -3.12
C PHE A 28 -10.91 10.91 -2.67
N LYS A 29 -11.51 10.91 -1.49
CA LYS A 29 -12.33 9.80 -0.99
C LYS A 29 -13.51 9.51 -1.92
N TYR A 30 -14.22 10.54 -2.38
CA TYR A 30 -15.30 10.39 -3.35
C TYR A 30 -14.80 9.77 -4.66
N TYR A 31 -13.67 10.26 -5.18
CA TYR A 31 -13.04 9.72 -6.39
C TYR A 31 -12.68 8.23 -6.24
N VAL A 32 -12.02 7.86 -5.14
CA VAL A 32 -11.63 6.47 -4.83
C VAL A 32 -12.86 5.58 -4.70
N SER A 33 -13.88 6.02 -3.95
CA SER A 33 -15.13 5.29 -3.76
C SER A 33 -15.88 5.06 -5.06
N LYS A 34 -15.89 6.04 -5.97
CA LYS A 34 -16.54 5.90 -7.29
C LYS A 34 -15.78 4.92 -8.19
N LYS A 35 -14.45 4.85 -8.04
CA LYS A 35 -13.60 3.91 -8.79
C LYS A 35 -13.74 2.47 -8.30
N ARG A 36 -14.28 2.24 -7.10
CA ARG A 36 -14.53 0.91 -6.55
C ARG A 36 -15.60 0.20 -7.39
N LYS A 37 -15.15 -0.55 -8.41
CA LYS A 37 -16.01 -1.45 -9.18
C LYS A 37 -16.38 -2.64 -8.30
N SER A 38 -17.54 -2.59 -7.65
CA SER A 38 -18.13 -3.73 -6.96
C SER A 38 -18.68 -4.71 -7.99
N TYR A 39 -17.83 -5.56 -8.54
CA TYR A 39 -18.20 -6.57 -9.55
C TYR A 39 -17.50 -7.92 -9.38
N ASN A 40 -16.85 -8.18 -8.25
CA ASN A 40 -16.29 -9.50 -7.96
C ASN A 40 -17.27 -10.28 -7.06
N VAL A 41 -17.71 -11.44 -7.56
CA VAL A 41 -18.46 -12.45 -6.78
C VAL A 41 -17.59 -13.01 -5.64
N LEU A 42 -16.27 -13.03 -5.86
CA LEU A 42 -15.28 -13.58 -4.93
C LEU A 42 -14.65 -12.50 -4.05
N LYS A 43 -14.45 -12.83 -2.77
CA LYS A 43 -13.74 -11.97 -1.83
C LYS A 43 -12.27 -11.84 -2.21
N THR A 44 -11.74 -10.63 -2.06
CA THR A 44 -10.37 -10.29 -2.43
C THR A 44 -9.56 -9.88 -1.20
N VAL A 45 -8.36 -10.45 -1.07
CA VAL A 45 -7.41 -10.11 0.00
C VAL A 45 -6.14 -9.59 -0.63
N ALA A 46 -5.65 -8.44 -0.20
CA ALA A 46 -4.37 -7.93 -0.66
C ALA A 46 -3.36 -7.78 0.49
N PHE A 47 -2.17 -8.32 0.27
CA PHE A 47 -1.01 -8.10 1.12
C PHE A 47 -0.17 -6.96 0.54
N PHE A 48 0.17 -5.98 1.37
CA PHE A 48 1.05 -4.88 1.00
C PHE A 48 2.48 -5.21 1.40
N HIS A 49 3.28 -5.65 0.42
CA HIS A 49 4.65 -6.08 0.64
C HIS A 49 5.55 -5.69 -0.54
N PRO A 50 6.03 -4.43 -0.62
CA PRO A 50 6.81 -3.91 -1.74
C PRO A 50 8.16 -4.62 -2.01
N TYR A 51 8.59 -5.52 -1.12
CA TYR A 51 9.85 -6.27 -1.16
C TYR A 51 9.60 -7.78 -1.05
N CYS A 52 8.77 -8.36 -1.93
CA CYS A 52 8.35 -9.76 -1.84
C CYS A 52 9.35 -10.75 -2.47
N ASN A 53 10.46 -10.24 -2.99
CA ASN A 53 11.44 -10.97 -3.79
C ASN A 53 12.90 -10.81 -3.31
N ALA A 54 13.14 -10.34 -2.09
CA ALA A 54 14.46 -10.09 -1.54
C ALA A 54 15.04 -11.28 -0.74
N GLY A 55 14.24 -12.29 -0.41
CA GLY A 55 14.62 -13.50 0.32
C GLY A 55 14.82 -13.34 1.83
N GLY A 56 14.22 -12.31 2.44
CA GLY A 56 14.31 -11.99 3.88
C GLY A 56 13.29 -12.72 4.78
N GLY A 57 13.46 -12.57 6.10
CA GLY A 57 12.59 -13.25 7.08
C GLY A 57 11.11 -12.81 7.03
N GLY A 58 10.86 -11.53 6.74
CA GLY A 58 9.49 -11.00 6.58
C GLY A 58 8.74 -11.64 5.41
N GLU A 59 9.45 -11.95 4.32
CA GLU A 59 8.87 -12.64 3.16
C GLU A 59 8.46 -14.08 3.50
N ARG A 60 9.22 -14.78 4.35
CA ARG A 60 8.80 -16.11 4.83
C ARG A 60 7.44 -16.03 5.52
N VAL A 61 7.23 -15.00 6.35
CA VAL A 61 5.95 -14.77 7.03
C VAL A 61 4.85 -14.46 6.02
N LEU A 62 5.12 -13.58 5.04
CA LEU A 62 4.19 -13.27 3.95
C LEU A 62 3.75 -14.56 3.23
N TRP A 63 4.69 -15.34 2.71
CA TRP A 63 4.38 -16.52 1.89
C TRP A 63 3.70 -17.62 2.69
N THR A 64 4.05 -17.78 3.96
CA THR A 64 3.35 -18.71 4.87
C THR A 64 1.90 -18.25 5.09
N ALA A 65 1.67 -16.94 5.29
CA ALA A 65 0.34 -16.40 5.46
C ALA A 65 -0.52 -16.52 4.19
N VAL A 66 0.08 -16.29 3.01
CA VAL A 66 -0.59 -16.48 1.71
C VAL A 66 -1.00 -17.93 1.52
N LEU A 67 -0.11 -18.89 1.81
CA LEU A 67 -0.41 -20.32 1.70
C LEU A 67 -1.55 -20.72 2.66
N ALA A 68 -1.46 -20.32 3.93
CA ALA A 68 -2.47 -20.62 4.93
C ALA A 68 -3.85 -20.01 4.56
N LEU A 69 -3.85 -18.79 4.04
CA LEU A 69 -5.07 -18.13 3.60
C LEU A 69 -5.70 -18.87 2.42
N HIS A 70 -4.91 -19.25 1.42
CA HIS A 70 -5.40 -20.02 0.28
C HIS A 70 -5.98 -21.38 0.69
N GLN A 71 -5.31 -22.10 1.58
CA GLN A 71 -5.78 -23.39 2.08
C GLN A 71 -7.10 -23.28 2.86
N LYS A 72 -7.26 -22.20 3.63
CA LYS A 72 -8.47 -21.97 4.45
C LYS A 72 -9.64 -21.39 3.65
N TYR A 73 -9.34 -20.55 2.66
CA TYR A 73 -10.34 -19.85 1.83
C TYR A 73 -9.97 -19.96 0.35
N PRO A 74 -10.17 -21.14 -0.27
CA PRO A 74 -9.76 -21.39 -1.66
C PRO A 74 -10.49 -20.50 -2.68
N ASP A 75 -11.69 -20.02 -2.33
CA ASP A 75 -12.49 -19.12 -3.18
C ASP A 75 -12.02 -17.65 -3.14
N TYR A 76 -11.06 -17.31 -2.28
CA TYR A 76 -10.58 -15.94 -2.15
C TYR A 76 -9.49 -15.67 -3.19
N LYS A 77 -9.58 -14.52 -3.87
CA LYS A 77 -8.49 -14.05 -4.75
C LYS A 77 -7.47 -13.31 -3.91
N ILE A 78 -6.21 -13.75 -3.99
CA ILE A 78 -5.11 -13.15 -3.26
C ILE A 78 -4.34 -12.22 -4.19
N TYR A 79 -4.06 -11.02 -3.71
CA TYR A 79 -3.28 -9.99 -4.38
C TYR A 79 -2.06 -9.64 -3.53
N ILE A 80 -0.92 -9.42 -4.18
CA ILE A 80 0.31 -8.95 -3.54
C ILE A 80 0.68 -7.62 -4.18
N TYR A 81 0.66 -6.54 -3.41
CA TYR A 81 1.27 -5.29 -3.84
C TYR A 81 2.78 -5.40 -3.70
N THR A 82 3.50 -5.32 -4.82
CA THR A 82 4.95 -5.48 -4.85
C THR A 82 5.61 -4.32 -5.61
N GLY A 83 6.82 -3.94 -5.22
CA GLY A 83 7.65 -3.02 -6.00
C GLY A 83 8.77 -3.73 -6.77
N ASP A 84 8.76 -5.06 -6.82
CA ASP A 84 9.71 -5.90 -7.58
C ASP A 84 9.33 -5.94 -9.06
N VAL A 85 9.23 -4.76 -9.69
CA VAL A 85 8.77 -4.56 -11.08
C VAL A 85 9.67 -5.22 -12.14
N ASP A 86 10.87 -5.61 -11.74
CA ASP A 86 11.89 -6.30 -12.52
C ASP A 86 11.77 -7.83 -12.46
N ALA A 87 10.82 -8.37 -11.71
CA ALA A 87 10.58 -9.80 -11.58
C ALA A 87 9.17 -10.20 -12.00
N SER A 88 9.08 -11.25 -12.82
CA SER A 88 7.80 -11.85 -13.21
C SER A 88 7.14 -12.61 -12.05
N PRO A 89 5.81 -12.82 -12.08
CA PRO A 89 5.10 -13.57 -11.04
C PRO A 89 5.68 -14.97 -10.79
N SER A 90 6.04 -15.69 -11.85
CA SER A 90 6.62 -17.03 -11.76
C SER A 90 8.02 -17.02 -11.14
N GLU A 91 8.85 -16.00 -11.42
CA GLU A 91 10.15 -15.84 -10.78
C GLU A 91 10.03 -15.58 -9.27
N ILE A 92 9.08 -14.72 -8.86
CA ILE A 92 8.83 -14.43 -7.45
C ILE A 92 8.38 -15.69 -6.72
N ILE A 93 7.41 -16.42 -7.28
CA ILE A 93 6.90 -17.66 -6.68
C ILE A 93 7.99 -18.74 -6.62
N LYS A 94 8.77 -18.90 -7.70
CA LYS A 94 9.90 -19.83 -7.73
C LYS A 94 10.94 -19.48 -6.66
N ARG A 95 11.25 -18.20 -6.46
CA ARG A 95 12.17 -17.76 -5.40
C ARG A 95 11.62 -18.04 -4.00
N ALA A 96 10.32 -17.81 -3.78
CA ALA A 96 9.67 -18.17 -2.52
C ALA A 96 9.80 -19.67 -2.22
N HIS A 97 9.58 -20.53 -3.22
CA HIS A 97 9.79 -21.97 -3.10
C HIS A 97 11.26 -22.31 -2.80
N GLN A 98 12.20 -21.79 -3.59
CA GLN A 98 13.64 -22.08 -3.42
C GLN A 98 14.19 -21.60 -2.08
N ARG A 99 13.72 -20.46 -1.57
CA ARG A 99 14.26 -19.83 -0.36
C ARG A 99 13.61 -20.36 0.92
N PHE A 100 12.32 -20.68 0.87
CA PHE A 100 11.53 -21.00 2.06
C PHE A 100 10.88 -22.39 2.02
N ASN A 101 11.02 -23.14 0.93
CA ASN A 101 10.37 -24.43 0.71
C ASN A 101 8.83 -24.35 0.81
N ILE A 102 8.26 -23.24 0.33
CA ILE A 102 6.81 -22.98 0.33
C ILE A 102 6.29 -23.13 -1.10
N VAL A 103 5.43 -24.13 -1.32
CA VAL A 103 4.78 -24.37 -2.61
C VAL A 103 3.50 -23.54 -2.68
N LEU A 104 3.44 -22.60 -3.62
CA LEU A 104 2.30 -21.69 -3.79
C LEU A 104 1.50 -22.04 -5.05
N PRO A 105 0.16 -21.92 -5.01
CA PRO A 105 -0.69 -22.09 -6.17
C PRO A 105 -0.57 -20.87 -7.10
N GLU A 106 0.23 -20.98 -8.15
CA GLU A 106 0.54 -19.86 -9.06
C GLU A 106 -0.70 -19.15 -9.61
N GLN A 107 -1.77 -19.90 -9.89
CA GLN A 107 -2.99 -19.36 -10.49
C GLN A 107 -3.85 -18.55 -9.50
N ALA A 108 -3.64 -18.71 -8.19
CA ALA A 108 -4.45 -18.04 -7.17
C ALA A 108 -3.86 -16.69 -6.71
N ILE A 109 -2.61 -16.40 -7.03
CA ILE A 109 -1.87 -15.23 -6.57
C ILE A 109 -1.73 -14.23 -7.72
N ASN A 110 -2.22 -13.02 -7.49
CA ASN A 110 -2.15 -11.91 -8.44
C ASN A 110 -1.16 -10.87 -7.92
N PHE A 111 -0.33 -10.31 -8.80
CA PHE A 111 0.63 -9.28 -8.43
C PHE A 111 0.16 -7.92 -8.91
N VAL A 112 0.21 -6.92 -8.02
CA VAL A 112 -0.04 -5.51 -8.32
C VAL A 112 1.28 -4.77 -8.17
N TYR A 113 1.89 -4.44 -9.30
CA TYR A 113 3.18 -3.78 -9.35
C TYR A 113 3.08 -2.28 -9.01
N LEU A 114 3.93 -1.84 -8.10
CA LEU A 114 4.06 -0.47 -7.60
C LEU A 114 5.40 0.12 -8.06
N TYR A 115 5.35 1.25 -8.74
CA TYR A 115 6.54 1.89 -9.32
C TYR A 115 7.19 2.90 -8.39
N ARG A 116 6.51 3.26 -7.29
CA ARG A 116 6.95 4.30 -6.35
C ARG A 116 7.67 3.73 -5.13
N ARG A 117 8.14 2.46 -5.16
CA ARG A 117 8.88 1.84 -4.04
C ARG A 117 10.05 2.68 -3.55
N LYS A 118 10.74 3.41 -4.44
CA LYS A 118 11.86 4.29 -4.08
C LYS A 118 11.57 5.30 -2.96
N PHE A 119 10.31 5.71 -2.77
CA PHE A 119 9.96 6.64 -1.68
C PHE A 119 9.95 5.99 -0.29
N VAL A 120 10.02 4.67 -0.18
CA VAL A 120 10.19 4.01 1.13
C VAL A 120 11.63 3.53 1.34
N GLU A 121 12.54 3.83 0.41
CA GLU A 121 13.95 3.46 0.53
C GLU A 121 14.72 4.47 1.38
N ALA A 122 15.51 3.99 2.33
CA ALA A 122 16.28 4.83 3.23
C ALA A 122 17.32 5.71 2.50
N SER A 123 17.84 5.22 1.36
CA SER A 123 18.80 5.93 0.52
C SER A 123 18.30 7.28 0.00
N LEU A 124 16.98 7.47 -0.10
CA LEU A 124 16.38 8.73 -0.53
C LEU A 124 16.43 9.82 0.57
N TYR A 125 16.66 9.43 1.83
CA TYR A 125 16.52 10.30 2.99
C TYR A 125 17.82 10.34 3.82
N PRO A 126 18.77 11.23 3.49
CA PRO A 126 20.01 11.39 4.26
C PRO A 126 19.78 11.89 5.70
N TYR A 127 18.65 12.56 5.94
CA TYR A 127 18.22 13.02 7.26
C TYR A 127 16.74 12.70 7.47
N PHE A 128 16.32 12.54 8.73
CA PHE A 128 14.93 12.24 9.11
C PHE A 128 14.32 11.04 8.37
N THR A 129 15.11 9.98 8.17
CA THR A 129 14.74 8.81 7.35
C THR A 129 13.37 8.23 7.71
N LEU A 130 13.06 8.07 9.00
CA LEU A 130 11.76 7.54 9.43
C LEU A 130 10.58 8.43 9.05
N LEU A 131 10.75 9.76 9.15
CA LEU A 131 9.72 10.71 8.71
C LEU A 131 9.56 10.67 7.19
N GLY A 132 10.68 10.65 6.46
CA GLY A 132 10.71 10.51 5.01
C GLY A 132 9.99 9.25 4.53
N GLN A 133 10.35 8.09 5.09
CA GLN A 133 9.71 6.81 4.79
C GLN A 133 8.23 6.78 5.20
N SER A 134 7.86 7.44 6.30
CA SER A 134 6.45 7.56 6.69
C SER A 134 5.64 8.29 5.63
N ILE A 135 6.13 9.42 5.12
CA ILE A 135 5.49 10.17 4.02
C ILE A 135 5.52 9.34 2.72
N GLY A 136 6.64 8.72 2.41
CA GLY A 136 6.80 7.87 1.25
C GLY A 136 5.85 6.67 1.23
N SER A 137 5.57 6.08 2.40
CA SER A 137 4.60 5.01 2.55
C SER A 137 3.17 5.43 2.22
N MET A 138 2.82 6.70 2.48
CA MET A 138 1.52 7.26 2.06
C MET A 138 1.45 7.38 0.55
N ILE A 139 2.52 7.85 -0.10
CA ILE A 139 2.60 7.96 -1.57
C ILE A 139 2.46 6.59 -2.22
N LEU A 140 3.17 5.60 -1.69
CA LEU A 140 3.13 4.22 -2.17
C LEU A 140 1.77 3.56 -1.88
N GLY A 141 1.19 3.82 -0.71
CA GLY A 141 -0.15 3.37 -0.35
C GLY A 141 -1.22 3.97 -1.25
N VAL A 142 -1.10 5.24 -1.65
CA VAL A 142 -2.03 5.88 -2.60
C VAL A 142 -1.92 5.23 -3.97
N GLU A 143 -0.70 4.92 -4.43
CA GLU A 143 -0.50 4.16 -5.66
C GLU A 143 -1.21 2.79 -5.58
N ALA A 144 -1.00 2.04 -4.51
CA ALA A 144 -1.65 0.75 -4.31
C ALA A 144 -3.18 0.84 -4.28
N LEU A 145 -3.74 1.79 -3.53
CA LEU A 145 -5.18 2.01 -3.41
C LEU A 145 -5.81 2.41 -4.76
N LEU A 146 -5.10 3.20 -5.56
CA LEU A 146 -5.56 3.60 -6.89
C LEU A 146 -5.42 2.49 -7.93
N SER A 147 -4.44 1.61 -7.78
CA SER A 147 -4.21 0.46 -8.66
C SER A 147 -5.22 -0.66 -8.41
N PHE A 148 -5.48 -1.01 -7.16
CA PHE A 148 -6.42 -2.05 -6.79
C PHE A 148 -7.07 -1.76 -5.43
N GLN A 149 -8.36 -2.05 -5.28
CA GLN A 149 -9.10 -1.86 -4.02
C GLN A 149 -9.63 -3.22 -3.53
N PRO A 150 -8.94 -3.90 -2.62
CA PRO A 150 -9.36 -5.19 -2.08
C PRO A 150 -10.54 -5.06 -1.11
N ASP A 151 -11.14 -6.19 -0.75
CA ASP A 151 -12.08 -6.26 0.38
C ASP A 151 -11.35 -6.26 1.72
N ILE A 152 -10.24 -7.00 1.79
CA ILE A 152 -9.39 -7.12 2.98
C ILE A 152 -7.98 -6.67 2.63
N TYR A 153 -7.45 -5.74 3.42
CA TYR A 153 -6.10 -5.21 3.27
C TYR A 153 -5.24 -5.63 4.46
N ILE A 154 -4.02 -6.10 4.17
CA ILE A 154 -3.05 -6.55 5.18
C ILE A 154 -1.71 -5.86 4.89
N ASP A 155 -1.24 -5.02 5.81
CA ASP A 155 0.13 -4.49 5.75
C ASP A 155 1.08 -5.44 6.48
N THR A 156 2.06 -5.98 5.76
CA THR A 156 3.07 -6.90 6.30
C THR A 156 4.43 -6.23 6.50
N MET A 157 4.58 -4.97 6.10
CA MET A 157 5.78 -4.17 6.29
C MET A 157 5.72 -3.28 7.54
N GLY A 158 4.51 -2.99 8.01
CA GLY A 158 4.28 -2.20 9.23
C GLY A 158 4.42 -0.70 9.02
N TYR A 159 3.96 -0.18 7.88
CA TYR A 159 3.93 1.27 7.66
C TYR A 159 2.79 1.90 8.46
N ALA A 160 3.07 3.02 9.14
CA ALA A 160 2.11 3.62 10.07
C ALA A 160 0.83 4.15 9.40
N PHE A 161 0.92 4.62 8.15
CA PHE A 161 -0.14 5.40 7.50
C PHE A 161 -0.88 4.68 6.38
N THR A 162 -0.46 3.48 6.00
CA THR A 162 -1.12 2.67 4.96
C THR A 162 -2.50 2.20 5.42
N TYR A 163 -2.62 1.73 6.66
CA TYR A 163 -3.90 1.29 7.23
C TYR A 163 -4.95 2.43 7.32
N PRO A 164 -4.65 3.59 7.94
CA PRO A 164 -5.57 4.73 7.93
C PRO A 164 -5.97 5.15 6.51
N LEU A 165 -5.04 5.11 5.56
CA LEU A 165 -5.31 5.43 4.16
C LEU A 165 -6.32 4.45 3.54
N PHE A 166 -6.08 3.13 3.62
CA PHE A 166 -6.99 2.13 3.06
C PHE A 166 -8.35 2.12 3.77
N SER A 167 -8.38 2.33 5.08
CA SER A 167 -9.61 2.35 5.86
C SER A 167 -10.44 3.61 5.61
N TYR A 168 -9.87 4.78 5.86
CA TYR A 168 -10.64 6.03 5.84
C TYR A 168 -10.93 6.53 4.42
N ILE A 169 -9.94 6.42 3.52
CA ILE A 169 -10.07 6.88 2.12
C ILE A 169 -10.65 5.77 1.24
N GLY A 170 -10.10 4.56 1.33
CA GLY A 170 -10.55 3.42 0.53
C GLY A 170 -11.91 2.85 0.96
N GLY A 171 -12.33 3.09 2.21
CA GLY A 171 -13.49 2.41 2.78
C GLY A 171 -13.30 0.88 2.83
N ILE A 172 -12.04 0.44 2.94
CA ILE A 172 -11.63 -0.97 3.00
C ILE A 172 -11.51 -1.32 4.48
N MET A 173 -12.04 -2.47 4.91
CA MET A 173 -12.33 -2.82 6.31
C MET A 173 -13.58 -2.12 6.88
N LYS A 174 -14.71 -2.78 6.67
CA LYS A 174 -15.75 -3.00 7.69
C LYS A 174 -15.97 -4.49 7.81
#